data_AF-A0A176RXF6-F1
#
_entry.id   AF-A0A176RXF6-F1
#
_cell.length_a   1.000
_cell.length_b   1.000
_cell.length_c   1.000
_cell.angle_alpha   90.00
_cell.angle_beta   90.00
_cell.angle_gamma   90.00
#
_symmetry.space_group_name_H-M   'P 1'
#
loop_
_entity.id
_entity.type
_entity.pdbx_description
1 polymer ?
#
loop_
_entity_poly.entity_id
_entity_poly.type
_entity_poly.pdbx_seq_one_letter_code
_entity_poly.pdbx_strand_id
1 'polypeptide(L)'
;MNTQELTLIIFMVVAVQVAIFALIAFYRHWLSYEELKKRLDFIEDNQEAYVSHSILSVSPTKPSWTGFRDFKVQRKVVEDQNKTICSFFLTPVDRNPLPSFKPGQFLTFQLEVKNEVRQTSEKVVRCYSLSDKPNPDYFSVTIKR
;
A
#
# COMPACT_ATOMS: atom_id res chain seq x y z
N MET A 1 -44.68 17.84 50.00
CA MET A 1 -43.64 17.58 48.98
C MET A 1 -44.13 18.20 47.68
N ASN A 2 -43.46 19.24 47.20
CA ASN A 2 -43.91 20.03 46.05
C ASN A 2 -43.51 19.34 44.75
N THR A 3 -44.32 19.47 43.70
CA THR A 3 -44.05 18.90 42.38
C THR A 3 -42.71 19.37 41.79
N GLN A 4 -42.29 20.61 42.10
CA GLN A 4 -41.00 21.16 41.69
C GLN A 4 -39.80 20.43 42.32
N GLU A 5 -39.87 20.09 43.61
CA GLU A 5 -38.83 19.32 44.30
C GLU A 5 -38.66 17.93 43.67
N LEU A 6 -39.78 17.27 43.33
CA LEU A 6 -39.76 15.96 42.69
C LEU A 6 -39.11 16.01 41.29
N THR A 7 -39.42 17.02 40.48
CA THR A 7 -38.81 17.17 39.15
C THR A 7 -37.31 17.42 39.19
N LEU A 8 -36.82 18.18 40.17
CA LEU A 8 -35.40 18.44 40.35
C LEU A 8 -34.63 17.17 40.74
N ILE A 9 -35.22 16.35 41.62
CA ILE A 9 -34.63 15.07 42.04
C ILE A 9 -34.52 14.11 40.85
N ILE A 10 -35.57 14.00 40.02
CA ILE A 10 -35.56 13.13 38.84
C ILE A 10 -34.47 13.57 37.85
N PHE A 11 -34.37 14.88 37.59
CA PHE A 11 -33.36 15.41 36.66
C PHE A 11 -31.94 15.16 37.17
N MET A 12 -31.70 15.33 38.48
CA MET A 12 -30.42 15.01 39.12
C MET A 12 -30.06 13.53 38.96
N VAL A 13 -31.00 12.61 39.17
CA VAL A 13 -30.76 11.17 39.02
C VAL A 13 -30.40 10.82 37.57
N VAL A 14 -31.15 11.36 36.60
CA VAL A 14 -30.88 11.14 35.16
C VAL A 14 -29.50 11.69 34.77
N ALA A 15 -29.16 12.90 35.24
CA ALA A 15 -27.85 13.51 34.96
C ALA A 15 -26.70 12.66 35.51
N VAL A 16 -26.83 12.13 36.72
CA VAL A 16 -25.84 11.22 37.33
C VAL A 16 -25.72 9.93 36.50
N GLN A 17 -26.84 9.38 36.03
CA GLN A 17 -26.85 8.13 35.26
C GLN A 17 -26.18 8.30 33.89
N VAL A 18 -26.41 9.43 33.22
CA VAL A 18 -25.73 9.80 31.96
C VAL A 18 -24.24 10.00 32.19
N ALA A 19 -23.84 10.68 33.28
CA ALA A 19 -22.44 10.88 33.63
C ALA A 19 -21.71 9.56 33.88
N ILE A 20 -22.33 8.62 34.60
CA ILE A 20 -21.79 7.27 34.82
C ILE A 20 -21.64 6.52 33.50
N PHE A 21 -22.65 6.55 32.64
CA PHE A 21 -22.60 5.87 31.34
C PHE A 21 -21.50 6.46 30.44
N ALA A 22 -21.36 7.78 30.42
CA ALA A 22 -20.31 8.47 29.68
C ALA A 22 -18.91 8.12 30.21
N LEU A 23 -18.74 8.04 31.53
CA LEU A 23 -17.48 7.59 32.16
C LEU A 23 -17.13 6.15 31.76
N ILE A 24 -18.10 5.24 31.81
CA ILE A 24 -17.89 3.84 31.41
C ILE A 24 -17.54 3.75 29.91
N ALA A 25 -18.26 4.47 29.05
CA ALA A 25 -18.00 4.50 27.61
C ALA A 25 -16.60 5.05 27.31
N PHE A 26 -16.23 6.14 27.99
CA PHE A 26 -14.91 6.75 27.86
C PHE A 26 -13.80 5.80 28.32
N TYR A 27 -13.97 5.13 29.47
CA TYR A 27 -13.02 4.14 29.96
C TYR A 27 -12.84 2.95 29.00
N ARG A 28 -13.95 2.41 28.48
CA ARG A 28 -13.93 1.30 27.51
C ARG A 28 -13.27 1.70 26.19
N HIS A 29 -13.55 2.91 25.71
CA HIS A 29 -12.95 3.46 24.51
C HIS A 29 -11.45 3.75 24.72
N TRP A 30 -11.09 4.26 25.90
CA TRP A 30 -9.70 4.55 26.25
C TRP A 30 -8.79 3.31 26.23
N LEU A 31 -9.31 2.17 26.69
CA LEU A 31 -8.60 0.88 26.65
C LEU A 31 -8.19 0.44 25.23
N SER A 32 -8.93 0.86 24.20
CA SER A 32 -8.63 0.49 22.80
C SER A 32 -7.44 1.28 22.22
N TYR A 33 -7.08 2.42 22.82
CA TYR A 33 -5.90 3.19 22.39
C TYR A 33 -4.58 2.55 22.84
N GLU A 34 -4.57 1.83 23.96
CA GLU A 34 -3.37 1.13 24.45
C GLU A 34 -2.93 0.02 23.52
N GLU A 35 -3.86 -0.75 22.95
CA GLU A 35 -3.54 -1.84 22.03
C GLU A 35 -3.03 -1.31 20.69
N LEU A 36 -3.60 -0.20 20.21
CA LEU A 36 -3.14 0.45 18.98
C LEU A 36 -1.72 1.01 19.15
N LYS A 37 -1.41 1.57 20.32
CA LYS A 37 -0.07 2.08 20.64
C LYS A 37 0.95 0.94 20.75
N LYS A 38 0.61 -0.17 21.42
CA LYS A 38 1.49 -1.36 21.49
C LYS A 38 1.75 -1.97 20.11
N ARG A 39 0.75 -1.96 19.21
CA ARG A 39 0.94 -2.39 17.82
C ARG A 39 1.85 -1.44 17.04
N LEU A 40 1.74 -0.13 17.27
CA LEU A 40 2.60 0.86 16.64
C LEU A 40 4.04 0.72 17.12
N ASP A 41 4.25 0.62 18.43
CA ASP A 41 5.57 0.42 19.05
C ASP A 41 6.20 -0.92 18.60
N PHE A 42 5.40 -2.00 18.48
CA PHE A 42 5.84 -3.28 17.93
C PHE A 42 6.22 -3.21 16.45
N ILE A 43 5.53 -2.39 15.65
CA ILE A 43 5.87 -2.17 14.24
C ILE A 43 7.17 -1.36 14.14
N GLU A 44 7.35 -0.32 14.96
CA GLU A 44 8.53 0.54 14.97
C GLU A 44 9.80 -0.24 15.39
N ASP A 45 9.72 -1.08 16.43
CA ASP A 45 10.80 -1.96 16.89
C ASP A 45 11.17 -3.03 15.84
N ASN A 46 10.17 -3.63 15.19
CA ASN A 46 10.42 -4.57 14.09
C ASN A 46 10.94 -3.89 12.81
N GLN A 47 10.63 -2.61 12.60
CA GLN A 47 11.07 -1.85 11.45
C GLN A 47 12.56 -1.51 11.56
N GLU A 48 13.08 -1.19 12.76
CA GLU A 48 14.51 -0.98 12.97
C GLU A 48 15.34 -2.24 12.74
N ALA A 49 14.84 -3.41 13.16
CA ALA A 49 15.47 -4.70 12.89
C ALA A 49 15.44 -5.07 11.39
N TYR A 50 14.35 -4.77 10.68
CA TYR A 50 14.22 -5.01 9.25
C TYR A 50 15.05 -4.04 8.38
N VAL A 51 15.13 -2.77 8.78
CA VAL A 51 15.95 -1.75 8.10
C VAL A 51 17.44 -2.02 8.32
N SER A 52 17.86 -2.41 9.53
CA SER A 52 19.27 -2.70 9.81
C SER A 52 19.81 -3.94 9.09
N HIS A 53 19.00 -4.99 8.90
CA HIS A 53 19.41 -6.16 8.10
C HIS A 53 19.29 -5.96 6.58
N SER A 54 18.41 -5.08 6.11
CA SER A 54 18.26 -4.82 4.67
C SER A 54 19.38 -3.94 4.10
N ILE A 55 19.93 -3.01 4.88
CA ILE A 55 21.01 -2.11 4.40
C ILE A 55 22.36 -2.85 4.25
N LEU A 56 22.66 -3.86 5.08
CA LEU A 56 23.92 -4.63 4.96
C LEU A 56 23.92 -5.71 3.88
N SER A 57 22.76 -6.06 3.30
CA SER A 57 22.64 -7.19 2.35
C SER A 57 22.30 -6.79 0.91
N VAL A 58 22.23 -5.48 0.61
CA VAL A 58 22.26 -5.00 -0.78
C VAL A 58 23.71 -4.90 -1.21
N SER A 59 24.33 -6.06 -1.44
CA SER A 59 25.43 -6.12 -2.40
C SER A 59 24.92 -5.46 -3.69
N PRO A 60 25.68 -4.55 -4.33
CA PRO A 60 25.35 -4.10 -5.67
C PRO A 60 25.50 -5.31 -6.59
N THR A 61 24.46 -6.14 -6.68
CA THR A 61 24.30 -7.06 -7.79
C THR A 61 24.41 -6.19 -9.02
N LYS A 62 25.48 -6.40 -9.80
CA LYS A 62 25.66 -5.74 -11.08
C LYS A 62 24.31 -5.74 -11.80
N PRO A 63 23.85 -4.58 -12.28
CA PRO A 63 22.56 -4.53 -12.96
C PRO A 63 22.62 -5.55 -14.10
N SER A 64 21.63 -6.42 -14.19
CA SER A 64 21.65 -7.56 -15.12
C SER A 64 21.68 -7.11 -16.59
N TRP A 65 21.42 -5.84 -16.85
CA TRP A 65 21.68 -5.13 -18.10
C TRP A 65 21.97 -3.64 -17.79
N THR A 66 22.55 -2.93 -18.75
CA THR A 66 22.79 -1.48 -18.66
C THR A 66 21.72 -0.73 -19.43
N GLY A 67 21.12 0.30 -18.83
CA GLY A 67 20.12 1.14 -19.49
C GLY A 67 18.73 0.50 -19.58
N PHE A 68 18.02 0.76 -20.68
CA PHE A 68 16.70 0.18 -20.94
C PHE A 68 16.82 -1.12 -21.71
N ARG A 69 15.92 -2.07 -21.39
CA ARG A 69 15.81 -3.35 -22.06
C ARG A 69 14.41 -3.47 -22.64
N ASP A 70 14.29 -4.01 -23.84
CA ASP A 70 13.00 -4.14 -24.51
C ASP A 70 12.20 -5.32 -23.97
N PHE A 71 10.94 -5.04 -23.65
CA PHE A 71 9.97 -6.04 -23.18
C PHE A 71 8.73 -6.03 -24.07
N LYS A 72 8.11 -7.20 -24.19
CA LYS A 72 6.78 -7.35 -24.78
C LYS A 72 5.77 -7.73 -23.70
N VAL A 73 4.55 -7.23 -23.84
CA VAL A 73 3.42 -7.67 -23.02
C VAL A 73 2.97 -9.03 -23.56
N GLN A 74 3.25 -10.10 -22.80
CA GLN A 74 2.80 -11.45 -23.13
C GLN A 74 1.33 -11.65 -22.78
N ARG A 75 0.88 -11.09 -21.66
CA ARG A 75 -0.48 -11.26 -21.15
C ARG A 75 -0.95 -10.00 -20.43
N LYS A 76 -2.24 -9.69 -20.58
CA LYS A 76 -2.96 -8.67 -19.83
C LYS A 76 -4.13 -9.31 -19.09
N VAL A 77 -4.25 -9.04 -17.80
CA VAL A 77 -5.35 -9.50 -16.94
C VAL A 77 -6.04 -8.28 -16.34
N VAL A 78 -7.37 -8.31 -16.29
CA VAL A 78 -8.16 -7.30 -15.59
C VAL A 78 -8.39 -7.78 -14.17
N GLU A 79 -8.01 -6.95 -13.19
CA GLU A 79 -8.08 -7.31 -11.77
C GLU A 79 -9.37 -6.81 -11.10
N ASP A 80 -10.06 -5.83 -11.70
CA ASP A 80 -11.27 -5.20 -11.15
C ASP A 80 -12.47 -5.23 -12.11
N GLN A 81 -13.68 -5.18 -11.56
CA GLN A 81 -14.92 -5.18 -12.37
C GLN A 81 -15.03 -3.95 -13.27
N ASN A 82 -14.51 -2.81 -12.83
CA ASN A 82 -14.57 -1.53 -13.55
C ASN A 82 -13.50 -1.42 -14.66
N LYS A 83 -12.64 -2.45 -14.81
CA LYS A 83 -11.54 -2.48 -15.80
C LYS A 83 -10.59 -1.29 -15.67
N THR A 84 -10.43 -0.76 -14.45
CA THR A 84 -9.52 0.36 -14.14
C THR A 84 -8.15 -0.14 -13.70
N ILE A 85 -8.02 -1.38 -13.25
CA ILE A 85 -6.78 -1.99 -12.78
C ILE A 85 -6.47 -3.19 -13.67
N CYS A 86 -5.26 -3.21 -14.24
CA CYS A 86 -4.81 -4.28 -15.10
C CYS A 86 -3.42 -4.75 -14.72
N SER A 87 -3.23 -6.06 -14.67
CA SER A 87 -1.91 -6.69 -14.52
C SER A 87 -1.34 -7.05 -15.88
N PHE A 88 -0.08 -6.73 -16.09
CA PHE A 88 0.66 -6.94 -17.32
C PHE A 88 1.85 -7.87 -17.05
N PHE A 89 1.92 -8.95 -17.82
CA PHE A 89 3.01 -9.93 -17.76
C PHE A 89 3.99 -9.63 -18.89
N LEU A 90 5.22 -9.31 -18.51
CA LEU A 90 6.25 -8.74 -19.35
C LEU A 90 7.36 -9.77 -19.55
N THR A 91 7.61 -10.15 -20.80
CA THR A 91 8.71 -11.04 -21.16
C THR A 91 9.75 -10.26 -21.97
N PRO A 92 11.05 -10.50 -21.78
CA PRO A 92 12.08 -9.78 -22.51
C PRO A 92 12.08 -10.22 -23.99
N VAL A 93 12.34 -9.27 -24.90
CA VAL A 93 12.33 -9.56 -26.36
C VAL A 93 13.52 -10.45 -26.75
N ASP A 94 14.66 -10.25 -26.10
CA ASP A 94 15.90 -11.02 -26.31
C ASP A 94 15.84 -12.47 -25.80
N ARG A 95 14.76 -12.86 -25.10
CA ARG A 95 14.53 -14.19 -24.50
C ARG A 95 15.56 -14.62 -23.45
N ASN A 96 16.42 -13.72 -22.97
CA ASN A 96 17.35 -14.03 -21.90
C ASN A 96 16.62 -14.05 -20.55
N PRO A 97 17.01 -14.92 -19.60
CA PRO A 97 16.36 -15.01 -18.31
C PRO A 97 16.40 -13.69 -17.53
N LEU A 98 15.36 -13.48 -16.73
CA LEU A 98 15.24 -12.33 -15.86
C LEU A 98 15.91 -12.58 -14.51
N PRO A 99 16.57 -11.55 -13.95
CA PRO A 99 17.14 -11.66 -12.61
C PRO A 99 16.04 -11.76 -11.56
N SER A 100 16.38 -12.43 -10.46
CA SER A 100 15.56 -12.39 -9.26
C SER A 100 15.55 -10.99 -8.64
N PHE A 101 14.48 -10.67 -7.90
CA PHE A 101 14.28 -9.39 -7.23
C PHE A 101 13.73 -9.60 -5.82
N LYS A 102 13.85 -8.58 -4.96
CA LYS A 102 13.26 -8.57 -3.62
C LYS A 102 11.85 -7.94 -3.67
N PRO A 103 10.87 -8.44 -2.87
CA PRO A 103 9.56 -7.81 -2.74
C PRO A 103 9.69 -6.31 -2.39
N GLY A 104 8.85 -5.48 -3.01
CA GLY A 104 8.89 -4.01 -2.87
C GLY A 104 9.75 -3.29 -3.91
N GLN A 105 10.55 -4.01 -4.72
CA GLN A 105 11.26 -3.41 -5.85
C GLN A 105 10.30 -3.04 -7.00
N PHE A 106 10.76 -2.15 -7.87
CA PHE A 106 9.99 -1.59 -8.99
C PHE A 106 10.80 -1.57 -10.28
N LEU A 107 10.09 -1.47 -11.41
CA LEU A 107 10.68 -1.26 -12.73
C LEU A 107 10.38 0.16 -13.22
N THR A 108 11.35 0.74 -13.93
CA THR A 108 11.19 2.01 -14.63
C THR A 108 10.87 1.74 -16.10
N PHE A 109 9.74 2.23 -16.56
CA PHE A 109 9.27 2.12 -17.94
C PHE A 109 9.52 3.43 -18.67
N GLN A 110 10.03 3.33 -19.89
CA GLN A 110 10.05 4.42 -20.85
C GLN A 110 9.14 4.02 -22.01
N LEU A 111 8.12 4.83 -22.27
CA LEU A 111 7.08 4.58 -23.27
C LEU A 111 7.04 5.73 -24.26
N GLU A 112 6.92 5.41 -25.55
CA GLU A 112 6.59 6.39 -26.58
C GLU A 112 5.09 6.41 -26.78
N VAL A 113 4.45 7.51 -26.37
CA VAL A 113 3.00 7.68 -26.44
C VAL A 113 2.67 8.72 -27.50
N LYS A 114 1.83 8.35 -28.46
CA LYS A 114 1.33 9.31 -29.45
C LYS A 114 0.35 10.25 -28.77
N ASN A 115 0.69 11.54 -28.75
CA ASN A 115 -0.25 12.56 -28.34
C ASN A 115 -1.15 12.90 -29.54
N GLU A 116 -2.41 12.44 -29.51
CA GLU A 116 -3.37 12.64 -30.59
C GLU A 116 -3.62 14.13 -30.89
N VAL A 117 -3.52 15.00 -29.88
CA VAL A 117 -3.75 16.44 -30.00
C VAL A 117 -2.58 17.15 -30.69
N ARG A 118 -1.34 16.73 -30.39
CA ARG A 118 -0.12 17.39 -30.91
C ARG A 118 0.52 16.67 -32.10
N GLN A 119 -0.04 15.53 -32.53
CA GLN A 119 0.52 14.64 -33.56
C GLN A 119 2.02 14.33 -33.37
N THR A 120 2.50 14.43 -32.13
CA THR A 120 3.90 14.25 -31.75
C THR A 120 4.00 13.07 -30.79
N SER A 121 5.03 12.23 -30.97
CA SER A 121 5.37 11.17 -30.03
C SER A 121 6.06 11.76 -28.80
N GLU A 122 5.50 11.55 -27.61
CA GLU A 122 6.09 12.00 -26.35
C GLU A 122 6.66 10.81 -25.58
N LYS A 123 7.87 10.97 -25.03
CA LYS A 123 8.51 9.97 -24.17
C LYS A 123 8.06 10.14 -22.74
N VAL A 124 7.33 9.17 -22.22
CA VAL A 124 6.82 9.15 -20.85
C VAL A 124 7.59 8.13 -20.02
N VAL A 125 8.10 8.55 -18.87
CA VAL A 125 8.77 7.67 -17.90
C VAL A 125 7.91 7.46 -16.67
N ARG A 126 7.70 6.21 -16.26
CA ARG A 126 6.90 5.83 -15.08
C ARG A 126 7.54 4.67 -14.33
N CYS A 127 7.33 4.61 -13.02
CA CYS A 127 7.79 3.51 -12.19
C CYS A 127 6.59 2.71 -11.68
N TYR A 128 6.66 1.37 -11.78
CA TYR A 128 5.64 0.48 -11.23
C TYR A 128 6.29 -0.65 -10.43
N SER A 129 5.72 -0.94 -9.26
CA SER A 129 6.16 -2.03 -8.41
C SER A 129 5.91 -3.39 -9.07
N LEU A 130 6.79 -4.34 -8.82
CA LEU A 130 6.62 -5.73 -9.22
C LEU A 130 5.55 -6.38 -8.34
N SER A 131 4.51 -6.96 -8.95
CA SER A 131 3.32 -7.44 -8.25
C SER A 131 3.22 -8.97 -8.12
N ASP A 132 4.20 -9.72 -8.62
CA ASP A 132 4.27 -11.19 -8.51
C ASP A 132 5.60 -11.61 -7.88
N LYS A 133 5.73 -12.90 -7.54
CA LYS A 133 6.99 -13.49 -7.07
C LYS A 133 8.07 -13.43 -8.17
N PRO A 134 9.37 -13.46 -7.81
CA PRO A 134 10.44 -13.56 -8.77
C PRO A 134 10.29 -14.77 -9.71
N ASN A 135 10.33 -14.51 -11.01
CA ASN A 135 10.22 -15.51 -12.05
C ASN A 135 11.26 -15.20 -13.16
N PRO A 136 12.05 -16.19 -13.60
CA PRO A 136 13.04 -15.98 -14.67
C PRO A 136 12.42 -15.70 -16.05
N ASP A 137 11.15 -16.03 -16.27
CA ASP A 137 10.51 -15.94 -17.59
C ASP A 137 9.78 -14.61 -17.81
N TYR A 138 9.21 -14.03 -16.75
CA TYR A 138 8.42 -12.80 -16.84
C TYR A 138 8.48 -11.94 -15.58
N PHE A 139 8.22 -10.65 -15.76
CA PHE A 139 7.84 -9.73 -14.69
C PHE A 139 6.34 -9.46 -14.72
N SER A 140 5.75 -9.16 -13.56
CA SER A 140 4.34 -8.76 -13.45
C SER A 140 4.26 -7.39 -12.82
N VAL A 141 3.48 -6.49 -13.44
CA VAL A 141 3.17 -5.17 -12.90
C VAL A 141 1.66 -4.94 -12.96
N THR A 142 1.11 -4.32 -11.91
CA THR A 142 -0.32 -4.02 -11.83
C THR A 142 -0.52 -2.52 -11.84
N ILE A 143 -1.26 -2.02 -12.82
CA ILE A 143 -1.37 -0.59 -13.13
C ILE A 143 -2.83 -0.16 -13.08
N LYS A 144 -3.08 0.94 -12.38
CA LYS A 144 -4.36 1.65 -12.36
C LYS A 144 -4.39 2.73 -13.45
N ARG A 145 -5.51 2.83 -14.16
CA ARG A 145 -5.80 3.84 -15.19
C ARG A 145 -6.10 5.21 -14.60
#